data_AF-A0A9D8MSN8-F1
#
_entry.id   AF-A0A9D8MSN8-F1
#
_cell.length_a   1.000
_cell.length_b   1.000
_cell.length_c   1.000
_cell.angle_alpha   90.00
_cell.angle_beta   90.00
_cell.angle_gamma   90.00
#
_symmetry.space_group_name_H-M   'P 1'
#
loop_
_entity.id
_entity.type
_entity.pdbx_description
1 polymer ?
#
loop_
_entity_poly.entity_id
_entity_poly.type
_entity_poly.pdbx_seq_one_letter_code
_entity_poly.pdbx_strand_id
1 'polypeptide(L)'
;MMSSAESILHSMLYANRFYQREFGVRGGYDVMLPDCFGFSYALPSLMHHAGQKGFHSQKLSWGSAAYNSLPHFGVWQGVDGSKVYAIYKPGAYDAHEDWNKDLTNDSEILGKINTNISESGVPIAVKYVGSRGDRGGALQDNPSKEGENTPYWLSYNVQKDDGQIKVRLVSPDEFFQYMEDHDNGQYKVWNSELPMRTHGVGSYTSWGALKLWNRKNELLADAAEKASSLAKWLGVRDYPSEQLREAWIRTLWQQHHDGLTGTSILAANDYSYNEYYLANRAFAQELSTSAGAAIQMMDTETEGTPIVVYNPLSHERTDIVEGSIPTDRYYNKVRVLDPEGNEVLSQVTGYDLGKRRLHFIFAATVPSLGYAVYEARAGEKSTLTSDLTIEEGSSRKISNGRYRITVNSNGDISNLSDIKNSRSLINSPIRQQLIYDHEDTWPAWEVSYTDVCRAPSSYVSKNVEIDFVEDGPLRKSLRVKRQQEGSTFVQYIRMNAINDRVECVNEVDWQTYERMLKVNFPFPALLSNANTTYD
;
A
#
# COMPACT_ATOMS: atom_id res chain seq x y z
N MET A 1 -5.65 5.76 0.30
CA MET A 1 -5.68 4.43 0.96
C MET A 1 -4.55 3.48 0.53
N MET A 2 -3.58 3.89 -0.30
CA MET A 2 -2.54 2.96 -0.81
C MET A 2 -1.17 3.13 -0.16
N SER A 3 -0.85 4.31 0.37
CA SER A 3 0.39 4.53 1.11
C SER A 3 0.33 3.87 2.48
N SER A 4 1.47 3.37 2.96
CA SER A 4 1.62 2.86 4.32
C SER A 4 1.42 3.96 5.38
N ALA A 5 1.16 3.53 6.62
CA ALA A 5 1.08 4.43 7.77
C ALA A 5 2.37 5.25 7.95
N GLU A 6 3.54 4.63 7.78
CA GLU A 6 4.84 5.32 7.88
C GLU A 6 5.01 6.41 6.84
N SER A 7 4.59 6.17 5.59
CA SER A 7 4.62 7.19 4.55
C SER A 7 3.73 8.40 4.90
N ILE A 8 2.54 8.16 5.47
CA ILE A 8 1.63 9.23 5.89
C ILE A 8 2.27 10.05 7.03
N LEU A 9 2.85 9.37 8.02
CA LEU A 9 3.56 10.03 9.13
C LEU A 9 4.78 10.82 8.64
N HIS A 10 5.56 10.27 7.70
CA HIS A 10 6.70 10.96 7.08
C HIS A 10 6.26 12.21 6.31
N SER A 11 5.14 12.14 5.58
CA SER A 11 4.56 13.31 4.89
C SER A 11 4.28 14.45 5.88
N MET A 12 3.61 14.15 7.00
CA MET A 12 3.32 15.13 8.04
C MET A 12 4.59 15.63 8.76
N LEU A 13 5.52 14.72 9.08
CA LEU A 13 6.80 15.05 9.70
C LEU A 13 7.59 16.04 8.83
N TYR A 14 7.73 15.74 7.53
CA TYR A 14 8.52 16.55 6.61
C TYR A 14 7.84 17.89 6.34
N ALA A 15 6.51 17.92 6.19
CA ALA A 15 5.76 19.17 6.08
C ALA A 15 5.99 20.07 7.31
N ASN A 16 5.81 19.54 8.53
CA ASN A 16 6.01 20.29 9.77
C ASN A 16 7.45 20.82 9.90
N ARG A 17 8.44 19.99 9.55
CA ARG A 17 9.86 20.40 9.56
C ARG A 17 10.17 21.45 8.51
N PHE A 18 9.57 21.35 7.32
CA PHE A 18 9.69 22.36 6.28
C PHE A 18 9.13 23.70 6.75
N TYR A 19 7.90 23.73 7.28
CA TYR A 19 7.32 24.98 7.79
C TYR A 19 8.17 25.61 8.89
N GLN A 20 8.67 24.79 9.82
CA GLN A 20 9.52 25.26 10.92
C GLN A 20 10.82 25.88 10.41
N ARG A 21 11.45 25.25 9.41
CA ARG A 21 12.74 25.69 8.89
C ARG A 21 12.62 26.93 8.01
N GLU A 22 11.64 26.95 7.10
CA GLU A 22 11.53 28.02 6.10
C GLU A 22 10.79 29.25 6.61
N PHE A 23 9.80 29.06 7.50
CA PHE A 23 8.90 30.14 7.94
C PHE A 23 8.93 30.38 9.45
N GLY A 24 9.64 29.56 10.24
CA GLY A 24 9.72 29.71 11.69
C GLY A 24 8.41 29.36 12.43
N VAL A 25 7.45 28.72 11.75
CA VAL A 25 6.14 28.32 12.29
C VAL A 25 5.94 26.82 12.17
N ARG A 26 5.04 26.23 12.95
CA ARG A 26 4.77 24.78 12.88
C ARG A 26 4.15 24.34 11.54
N GLY A 27 3.37 25.22 10.90
CA GLY A 27 2.41 24.83 9.86
C GLY A 27 0.99 24.72 10.43
N GLY A 28 0.03 24.37 9.57
CA GLY A 28 -1.37 24.15 9.95
C GLY A 28 -1.57 22.91 10.82
N TYR A 29 -2.73 22.83 11.46
CA TYR A 29 -3.21 21.69 12.25
C TYR A 29 -4.25 20.87 11.47
N ASP A 30 -4.36 21.12 10.17
CA ASP A 30 -5.29 20.47 9.27
C ASP A 30 -4.62 19.47 8.33
N VAL A 31 -5.41 18.48 7.92
CA VAL A 31 -5.11 17.59 6.81
C VAL A 31 -6.14 17.86 5.71
N MET A 32 -5.72 18.72 4.78
CA MET A 32 -6.44 19.05 3.55
C MET A 32 -6.20 17.99 2.49
N LEU A 33 -7.19 17.13 2.24
CA LEU A 33 -7.16 16.12 1.17
C LEU A 33 -8.41 16.26 0.29
N PRO A 34 -8.54 17.37 -0.45
CA PRO A 34 -9.78 17.74 -1.11
C PRO A 34 -10.13 16.81 -2.27
N ASP A 35 -9.13 16.12 -2.85
CA ASP A 35 -9.30 15.34 -4.08
C ASP A 35 -8.84 13.86 -3.97
N CYS A 36 -8.48 13.37 -2.79
CA CYS A 36 -8.04 11.98 -2.64
C CYS A 36 -9.17 10.96 -2.75
N PHE A 37 -8.91 9.83 -3.42
CA PHE A 37 -9.91 8.80 -3.75
C PHE A 37 -10.17 7.82 -2.59
N GLY A 38 -10.62 8.37 -1.45
CA GLY A 38 -11.03 7.62 -0.27
C GLY A 38 -9.98 7.59 0.84
N PHE A 39 -10.45 7.32 2.06
CA PHE A 39 -9.67 7.54 3.28
C PHE A 39 -9.78 6.36 4.25
N SER A 40 -8.62 5.89 4.72
CA SER A 40 -8.50 4.72 5.60
C SER A 40 -9.01 5.03 7.00
N TYR A 41 -9.60 4.02 7.66
CA TYR A 41 -10.03 4.11 9.06
C TYR A 41 -8.86 4.39 10.03
N ALA A 42 -7.62 4.09 9.65
CA ALA A 42 -6.44 4.40 10.47
C ALA A 42 -6.03 5.88 10.40
N LEU A 43 -6.47 6.65 9.40
CA LEU A 43 -6.00 8.01 9.17
C LEU A 43 -6.22 8.95 10.37
N PRO A 44 -7.37 8.95 11.07
CA PRO A 44 -7.56 9.80 12.26
C PRO A 44 -6.56 9.50 13.38
N SER A 45 -6.21 8.22 13.58
CA SER A 45 -5.20 7.83 14.56
C SER A 45 -3.84 8.41 14.19
N LEU A 46 -3.41 8.25 12.93
CA LEU A 46 -2.14 8.79 12.45
C LEU A 46 -2.08 10.33 12.56
N MET A 47 -3.17 10.99 12.19
CA MET A 47 -3.34 12.44 12.32
C MET A 47 -3.18 12.89 13.78
N HIS A 48 -3.89 12.23 14.70
CA HIS A 48 -3.84 12.54 16.11
C HIS A 48 -2.42 12.41 16.68
N HIS A 49 -1.73 11.31 16.38
CA HIS A 49 -0.34 11.09 16.82
C HIS A 49 0.66 12.06 16.18
N ALA A 50 0.35 12.59 14.99
CA ALA A 50 1.11 13.68 14.36
C ALA A 50 0.72 15.09 14.87
N GLY A 51 -0.20 15.17 15.83
CA GLY A 51 -0.69 16.41 16.42
C GLY A 51 -1.60 17.25 15.52
N GLN A 52 -2.21 16.64 14.49
CA GLN A 52 -3.21 17.27 13.63
C GLN A 52 -4.58 17.27 14.34
N LYS A 53 -5.31 18.38 14.21
CA LYS A 53 -6.63 18.58 14.84
C LYS A 53 -7.79 18.29 13.91
N GLY A 54 -7.62 18.50 12.61
CA GLY A 54 -8.74 18.54 11.68
C GLY A 54 -8.50 17.87 10.33
N PHE A 55 -9.54 17.26 9.78
CA PHE A 55 -9.58 16.68 8.43
C PHE A 55 -10.61 17.42 7.57
N HIS A 56 -10.34 17.63 6.29
CA HIS A 56 -11.38 18.09 5.37
C HIS A 56 -11.18 17.61 3.95
N SER A 57 -12.29 17.25 3.30
CA SER A 57 -12.29 16.76 1.93
C SER A 57 -13.57 17.08 1.19
N GLN A 58 -13.43 17.53 -0.06
CA GLN A 58 -14.55 17.70 -0.97
C GLN A 58 -14.87 16.42 -1.75
N LYS A 59 -13.86 15.58 -2.02
CA LYS A 59 -13.99 14.38 -2.86
C LYS A 59 -15.09 13.43 -2.43
N LEU A 60 -15.47 13.44 -1.15
CA LEU A 60 -16.57 12.63 -0.63
C LEU A 60 -17.89 12.88 -1.39
N SER A 61 -18.14 14.11 -1.87
CA SER A 61 -19.34 14.46 -2.65
C SER A 61 -19.38 13.81 -4.04
N TRP A 62 -18.26 13.30 -4.54
CA TRP A 62 -18.15 12.65 -5.85
C TRP A 62 -18.54 11.16 -5.84
N GLY A 63 -19.10 10.66 -4.75
CA GLY A 63 -19.61 9.29 -4.71
C GLY A 63 -19.03 8.42 -3.59
N SER A 64 -18.67 9.01 -2.45
CA SER A 64 -18.37 8.21 -1.27
C SER A 64 -19.55 7.31 -0.91
N ALA A 65 -19.26 6.09 -0.43
CA ALA A 65 -20.29 5.19 0.08
C ALA A 65 -20.97 5.74 1.34
N ALA A 66 -20.28 6.59 2.09
CA ALA A 66 -20.74 7.13 3.37
C ALA A 66 -21.45 8.49 3.25
N TYR A 67 -21.36 9.19 2.11
CA TYR A 67 -21.67 10.62 2.00
C TYR A 67 -23.03 11.05 2.57
N ASN A 68 -24.09 10.30 2.27
CA ASN A 68 -25.45 10.61 2.72
C ASN A 68 -25.63 10.46 4.23
N SER A 69 -24.81 9.63 4.87
CA SER A 69 -24.85 9.39 6.32
C SER A 69 -23.94 10.34 7.09
N LEU A 70 -23.02 11.06 6.43
CA LEU A 70 -22.13 12.00 7.09
C LEU A 70 -22.87 13.31 7.43
N PRO A 71 -22.55 13.95 8.58
CA PRO A 71 -22.97 15.31 8.86
C PRO A 71 -22.20 16.30 7.95
N HIS A 72 -22.48 17.60 8.03
CA HIS A 72 -21.64 18.60 7.36
C HIS A 72 -20.22 18.65 7.95
N PHE A 73 -20.14 18.67 9.28
CA PHE A 73 -18.93 18.56 10.06
C PHE A 73 -19.21 17.75 11.34
N GLY A 74 -18.16 17.24 11.98
CA GLY A 74 -18.28 16.48 13.21
C GLY A 74 -16.94 15.92 13.66
N VAL A 75 -16.96 14.72 14.21
CA VAL A 75 -15.76 14.03 14.69
C VAL A 75 -15.49 12.81 13.82
N TRP A 76 -14.23 12.59 13.46
CA TRP A 76 -13.76 11.33 12.88
C TRP A 76 -12.88 10.62 13.90
N GLN A 77 -13.29 9.41 14.26
CA GLN A 77 -12.58 8.53 15.19
C GLN A 77 -11.78 7.50 14.40
N GLY A 78 -10.55 7.24 14.84
CA GLY A 78 -9.67 6.22 14.27
C GLY A 78 -9.76 4.87 14.97
N VAL A 79 -9.01 3.90 14.44
CA VAL A 79 -8.98 2.50 14.91
C VAL A 79 -8.60 2.34 16.38
N ASP A 80 -7.81 3.27 16.93
CA ASP A 80 -7.36 3.28 18.33
C ASP A 80 -8.27 4.10 19.27
N GLY A 81 -9.37 4.65 18.75
CA GLY A 81 -10.27 5.52 19.50
C GLY A 81 -9.86 7.00 19.52
N SER A 82 -8.70 7.36 18.98
CA SER A 82 -8.28 8.75 18.81
C SER A 82 -9.25 9.50 17.90
N LYS A 83 -9.44 10.80 18.17
CA LYS A 83 -10.45 11.64 17.51
C LYS A 83 -9.80 12.89 16.92
N VAL A 84 -10.28 13.27 15.75
CA VAL A 84 -10.01 14.56 15.09
C VAL A 84 -11.34 15.17 14.65
N TYR A 85 -11.39 16.49 14.51
CA TYR A 85 -12.53 17.16 13.88
C TYR A 85 -12.50 16.92 12.36
N ALA A 86 -13.67 16.94 11.73
CA ALA A 86 -13.77 16.69 10.30
C ALA A 86 -14.83 17.56 9.64
N ILE A 87 -14.49 18.11 8.47
CA ILE A 87 -15.43 18.77 7.55
C ILE A 87 -15.66 17.82 6.38
N TYR A 88 -16.83 17.17 6.37
CA TYR A 88 -17.18 16.16 5.36
C TYR A 88 -17.85 16.75 4.12
N LYS A 89 -18.47 17.94 4.25
CA LYS A 89 -19.22 18.59 3.16
C LYS A 89 -18.82 20.06 2.96
N PRO A 90 -17.54 20.37 2.66
CA PRO A 90 -17.06 21.74 2.44
C PRO A 90 -17.47 22.33 1.07
N GLY A 91 -18.20 21.60 0.23
CA GLY A 91 -18.49 22.02 -1.15
C GLY A 91 -17.24 22.00 -2.05
N ALA A 92 -17.42 22.35 -3.32
CA ALA A 92 -16.37 22.39 -4.35
C ALA A 92 -15.23 23.35 -3.95
N TYR A 93 -13.96 22.93 -4.12
CA TYR A 93 -12.81 23.80 -3.87
C TYR A 93 -12.48 24.71 -5.05
N ASP A 94 -13.08 24.47 -6.21
CA ASP A 94 -12.81 25.11 -7.49
C ASP A 94 -13.97 25.94 -8.05
N ALA A 95 -15.08 26.04 -7.31
CA ALA A 95 -16.29 26.78 -7.69
C ALA A 95 -16.24 28.24 -7.21
N HIS A 96 -15.41 29.07 -7.83
CA HIS A 96 -15.27 30.46 -7.40
C HIS A 96 -16.50 31.32 -7.72
N GLU A 97 -17.29 30.94 -8.72
CA GLU A 97 -18.51 31.61 -9.15
C GLU A 97 -19.62 31.59 -8.08
N ASP A 98 -19.60 30.60 -7.19
CA ASP A 98 -20.52 30.49 -6.05
C ASP A 98 -20.45 31.71 -5.13
N TRP A 99 -19.33 32.43 -5.14
CA TRP A 99 -19.06 33.59 -4.30
C TRP A 99 -19.55 34.90 -4.92
N ASN A 100 -19.94 34.92 -6.19
CA ASN A 100 -20.23 36.16 -6.92
C ASN A 100 -21.65 36.70 -6.69
N LYS A 101 -22.09 36.72 -5.43
CA LYS A 101 -23.42 37.16 -4.99
C LYS A 101 -23.39 37.64 -3.54
N ASP A 102 -24.47 38.28 -3.11
CA ASP A 102 -24.71 38.57 -1.70
C ASP A 102 -25.08 37.28 -0.95
N LEU A 103 -24.16 36.80 -0.13
CA LEU A 103 -24.26 35.59 0.70
C LEU A 103 -24.95 35.87 2.04
N THR A 104 -25.05 37.15 2.45
CA THR A 104 -25.57 37.53 3.77
C THR A 104 -27.07 37.23 3.93
N ASN A 105 -27.76 36.97 2.82
CA ASN A 105 -29.18 36.57 2.78
C ASN A 105 -29.41 35.32 1.92
N ASP A 106 -28.37 34.51 1.70
CA ASP A 106 -28.48 33.29 0.88
C ASP A 106 -29.34 32.24 1.59
N SER A 107 -30.47 31.87 0.99
CA SER A 107 -31.43 30.95 1.59
C SER A 107 -30.91 29.51 1.68
N GLU A 108 -30.02 29.10 0.79
CA GLU A 108 -29.41 27.77 0.81
C GLU A 108 -28.42 27.66 1.98
N ILE A 109 -27.57 28.68 2.17
CA ILE A 109 -26.63 28.75 3.29
C ILE A 109 -27.38 28.86 4.62
N LEU A 110 -28.44 29.68 4.68
CA LEU A 110 -29.29 29.80 5.88
C LEU A 110 -29.94 28.45 6.23
N GLY A 111 -30.43 27.73 5.22
CA GLY A 111 -30.95 26.37 5.37
C GLY A 111 -29.92 25.42 5.98
N LYS A 112 -28.68 25.42 5.46
CA LYS A 112 -27.57 24.60 5.99
C LYS A 112 -27.22 24.96 7.43
N ILE A 113 -27.18 26.26 7.77
CA ILE A 113 -26.95 26.71 9.16
C ILE A 113 -28.03 26.14 10.07
N ASN A 114 -29.31 26.24 9.69
CA ASN A 114 -30.42 25.71 10.50
C ASN A 114 -30.33 24.18 10.66
N THR A 115 -29.97 23.44 9.62
CA THR A 115 -29.70 21.99 9.71
C THR A 115 -28.56 21.73 10.70
N ASN A 116 -27.45 22.46 10.60
CA ASN A 116 -26.30 22.26 11.48
C ASN A 116 -26.60 22.60 12.95
N ILE A 117 -27.46 23.59 13.22
CA ILE A 117 -28.00 23.85 14.58
C ILE A 117 -28.75 22.62 15.08
N SER A 118 -29.60 22.02 14.26
CA SER A 118 -30.38 20.84 14.68
C SER A 118 -29.54 19.58 14.86
N GLU A 119 -28.48 19.39 14.07
CA GLU A 119 -27.65 18.18 14.10
C GLU A 119 -26.47 18.25 15.09
N SER A 120 -25.95 19.45 15.35
CA SER A 120 -24.74 19.65 16.15
C SER A 120 -24.86 20.74 17.22
N GLY A 121 -25.95 21.49 17.25
CA GLY A 121 -26.10 22.66 18.10
C GLY A 121 -25.22 23.86 17.69
N VAL A 122 -24.53 23.80 16.54
CA VAL A 122 -23.58 24.82 16.11
C VAL A 122 -24.09 25.59 14.88
N PRO A 123 -24.29 26.92 14.98
CA PRO A 123 -24.93 27.74 13.95
C PRO A 123 -23.97 28.20 12.85
N ILE A 124 -23.27 27.28 12.21
CA ILE A 124 -22.31 27.60 11.14
C ILE A 124 -22.53 26.75 9.90
N ALA A 125 -22.16 27.29 8.74
CA ALA A 125 -21.94 26.53 7.52
C ALA A 125 -20.56 26.87 7.00
N VAL A 126 -19.86 25.87 6.47
CA VAL A 126 -18.51 26.01 5.92
C VAL A 126 -18.53 25.69 4.44
N LYS A 127 -17.78 26.48 3.68
CA LYS A 127 -17.51 26.22 2.27
C LYS A 127 -16.08 26.62 1.91
N TYR A 128 -15.46 25.91 0.98
CA TYR A 128 -14.14 26.28 0.47
C TYR A 128 -14.14 27.57 -0.32
N VAL A 129 -13.03 28.29 -0.27
CA VAL A 129 -12.73 29.37 -1.20
C VAL A 129 -11.50 28.96 -1.99
N GLY A 130 -11.61 28.87 -3.31
CA GLY A 130 -10.49 28.52 -4.17
C GLY A 130 -10.66 29.03 -5.59
N SER A 131 -9.57 28.96 -6.36
CA SER A 131 -9.51 29.39 -7.76
C SER A 131 -10.28 28.44 -8.67
N ARG A 132 -10.59 28.89 -9.89
CA ARG A 132 -11.16 28.02 -10.91
C ARG A 132 -10.13 26.99 -11.40
N GLY A 133 -10.21 25.78 -10.86
CA GLY A 133 -9.65 24.56 -11.44
C GLY A 133 -8.51 23.87 -10.68
N ASP A 134 -8.18 22.67 -11.15
CA ASP A 134 -7.25 21.71 -10.53
C ASP A 134 -5.76 22.03 -10.75
N ARG A 135 -5.46 23.18 -11.37
CA ARG A 135 -4.09 23.52 -11.84
C ARG A 135 -3.56 24.82 -11.23
N GLY A 136 -4.23 25.31 -10.17
CA GLY A 136 -3.93 26.58 -9.52
C GLY A 136 -4.45 27.79 -10.29
N GLY A 137 -4.09 28.99 -9.80
CA GLY A 137 -4.55 30.26 -10.32
C GLY A 137 -4.95 31.22 -9.19
N ALA A 138 -5.18 32.48 -9.52
CA ALA A 138 -5.75 33.43 -8.58
C ALA A 138 -7.29 33.37 -8.60
N LEU A 139 -7.92 33.88 -7.55
CA LEU A 139 -9.34 34.23 -7.61
C LEU A 139 -9.53 35.26 -8.72
N GLN A 140 -10.47 35.03 -9.64
CA GLN A 140 -10.66 35.96 -10.75
C GLN A 140 -11.32 37.25 -10.25
N ASP A 141 -10.72 38.36 -10.67
CA ASP A 141 -11.29 39.69 -10.63
C ASP A 141 -11.38 40.18 -12.07
N ASN A 142 -12.58 40.15 -12.64
CA ASN A 142 -12.86 40.72 -13.94
C ASN A 142 -13.85 41.88 -13.81
N PRO A 143 -13.36 43.11 -13.56
CA PRO A 143 -14.20 44.29 -13.39
C PRO A 143 -15.07 44.61 -14.62
N SER A 144 -14.72 44.07 -15.79
CA SER A 144 -15.43 44.32 -17.05
C SER A 144 -16.62 43.38 -17.30
N LYS A 145 -16.79 42.34 -16.49
CA LYS A 145 -17.93 41.42 -16.58
C LYS A 145 -18.78 41.51 -15.32
N GLU A 146 -20.07 41.77 -15.49
CA GLU A 146 -21.03 41.66 -14.40
C GLU A 146 -21.00 40.23 -13.83
N GLY A 147 -20.75 40.12 -12.53
CA GLY A 147 -20.80 38.83 -11.83
C GLY A 147 -19.54 37.97 -11.85
N GLU A 148 -18.39 38.43 -12.37
CA GLU A 148 -17.10 37.73 -12.25
C GLU A 148 -16.09 38.57 -11.43
N ASN A 149 -16.39 38.84 -10.15
CA ASN A 149 -15.49 39.56 -9.25
C ASN A 149 -15.45 38.93 -7.85
N THR A 150 -14.80 37.77 -7.73
CA THR A 150 -14.80 36.99 -6.49
C THR A 150 -14.17 37.74 -5.32
N PRO A 151 -13.00 38.41 -5.45
CA PRO A 151 -12.43 39.20 -4.36
C PRO A 151 -13.35 40.32 -3.87
N TYR A 152 -14.01 41.05 -4.80
CA TYR A 152 -14.99 42.07 -4.44
C TYR A 152 -16.14 41.48 -3.63
N TRP A 153 -16.77 40.41 -4.11
CA TRP A 153 -17.91 39.83 -3.42
C TRP A 153 -17.55 39.25 -2.06
N LEU A 154 -16.40 38.58 -1.93
CA LEU A 154 -15.92 38.12 -0.62
C LEU A 154 -15.72 39.30 0.33
N SER A 155 -15.09 40.39 -0.13
CA SER A 155 -14.92 41.61 0.66
C SER A 155 -16.25 42.25 1.05
N TYR A 156 -17.18 42.36 0.10
CA TYR A 156 -18.53 42.89 0.32
C TYR A 156 -19.27 42.09 1.40
N ASN A 157 -19.26 40.76 1.27
CA ASN A 157 -19.95 39.86 2.19
C ASN A 157 -19.36 39.90 3.61
N VAL A 158 -18.04 40.03 3.76
CA VAL A 158 -17.38 40.14 5.08
C VAL A 158 -17.69 41.47 5.77
N GLN A 159 -17.84 42.56 4.99
CA GLN A 159 -18.10 43.90 5.52
C GLN A 159 -19.58 44.16 5.84
N LYS A 160 -20.48 43.45 5.17
CA LYS A 160 -21.93 43.63 5.34
C LYS A 160 -22.42 42.97 6.64
N ASP A 161 -23.09 43.74 7.48
CA ASP A 161 -23.50 43.35 8.83
C ASP A 161 -25.03 43.36 9.07
N ASP A 162 -25.81 43.79 8.08
CA ASP A 162 -27.28 43.89 8.14
C ASP A 162 -28.02 42.67 7.59
N GLY A 163 -27.30 41.63 7.15
CA GLY A 163 -27.89 40.38 6.66
C GLY A 163 -28.15 39.33 7.74
N GLN A 164 -28.93 38.30 7.38
CA GLN A 164 -29.26 37.18 8.26
C GLN A 164 -28.06 36.27 8.57
N ILE A 165 -27.05 36.25 7.69
CA ILE A 165 -25.85 35.43 7.80
C ILE A 165 -24.64 36.34 7.93
N LYS A 166 -23.81 36.08 8.94
CA LYS A 166 -22.50 36.73 9.09
C LYS A 166 -21.42 35.93 8.38
N VAL A 167 -20.86 36.49 7.31
CA VAL A 167 -19.80 35.85 6.54
C VAL A 167 -18.43 36.14 7.16
N ARG A 168 -17.57 35.12 7.24
CA ARG A 168 -16.17 35.26 7.67
C ARG A 168 -15.27 34.47 6.74
N LEU A 169 -14.13 35.04 6.40
CA LEU A 169 -13.01 34.32 5.80
C LEU A 169 -12.10 33.85 6.94
N VAL A 170 -11.89 32.54 7.02
CA VAL A 170 -11.14 31.92 8.11
C VAL A 170 -10.22 30.84 7.53
N SER A 171 -9.11 30.59 8.21
CA SER A 171 -8.28 29.42 7.99
C SER A 171 -8.98 28.13 8.48
N PRO A 172 -8.58 26.94 7.99
CA PRO A 172 -9.04 25.67 8.54
C PRO A 172 -8.79 25.57 10.05
N ASP A 173 -7.62 26.03 10.52
CA ASP A 173 -7.26 26.01 11.95
C ASP A 173 -8.22 26.82 12.81
N GLU A 174 -8.60 28.02 12.38
CA GLU A 174 -9.61 28.83 13.07
C GLU A 174 -10.99 28.15 13.09
N PHE A 175 -11.35 27.43 12.02
CA PHE A 175 -12.59 26.68 11.99
C PHE A 175 -12.56 25.49 12.96
N PHE A 176 -11.48 24.72 13.01
CA PHE A 176 -11.34 23.61 13.94
C PHE A 176 -11.25 24.09 15.39
N GLN A 177 -10.62 25.23 15.65
CA GLN A 177 -10.65 25.85 16.97
C GLN A 177 -12.08 26.29 17.35
N TYR A 178 -12.84 26.86 16.40
CA TYR A 178 -14.24 27.19 16.63
C TYR A 178 -15.08 25.95 16.95
N MET A 179 -14.84 24.82 16.28
CA MET A 179 -15.49 23.56 16.61
C MET A 179 -15.13 23.10 18.03
N GLU A 180 -13.86 23.18 18.41
CA GLU A 180 -13.40 22.84 19.75
C GLU A 180 -14.06 23.70 20.83
N ASP A 181 -14.13 25.02 20.62
CA ASP A 181 -14.72 25.97 21.56
C ASP A 181 -16.25 25.82 21.71
N HIS A 182 -16.92 25.24 20.71
CA HIS A 182 -18.37 25.04 20.67
C HIS A 182 -18.78 23.57 20.80
N ASP A 183 -17.85 22.68 21.16
CA ASP A 183 -18.15 21.27 21.37
C ASP A 183 -19.08 21.13 22.59
N ASN A 184 -20.33 20.78 22.31
CA ASN A 184 -21.40 20.57 23.28
C ASN A 184 -21.74 19.08 23.43
N GLY A 185 -20.90 18.19 22.89
CA GLY A 185 -21.10 16.74 22.88
C GLY A 185 -22.11 16.23 21.84
N GLN A 186 -22.67 17.09 20.98
CA GLN A 186 -23.63 16.69 19.94
C GLN A 186 -22.98 16.37 18.59
N TYR A 187 -21.67 16.61 18.42
CA TYR A 187 -21.00 16.24 17.17
C TYR A 187 -21.12 14.76 16.87
N LYS A 188 -21.67 14.45 15.70
CA LYS A 188 -21.75 13.08 15.22
C LYS A 188 -20.33 12.52 15.01
N VAL A 189 -20.09 11.37 15.63
CA VAL A 189 -18.85 10.61 15.49
C VAL A 189 -18.98 9.64 14.32
N TRP A 190 -18.10 9.75 13.34
CA TRP A 190 -17.86 8.73 12.33
C TRP A 190 -16.69 7.85 12.80
N ASN A 191 -16.85 6.53 12.80
CA ASN A 191 -15.86 5.57 13.30
C ASN A 191 -15.63 4.43 12.31
N SER A 192 -15.56 4.78 11.03
CA SER A 192 -15.27 3.86 9.95
C SER A 192 -14.38 4.52 8.90
N GLU A 193 -14.02 3.76 7.88
CA GLU A 193 -13.41 4.26 6.66
C GLU A 193 -14.36 5.21 5.88
N LEU A 194 -13.79 5.97 4.96
CA LEU A 194 -14.51 6.82 4.02
C LEU A 194 -14.19 6.38 2.58
N PRO A 195 -14.69 5.23 2.13
CA PRO A 195 -14.37 4.69 0.82
C PRO A 195 -15.12 5.44 -0.29
N MET A 196 -14.52 5.44 -1.47
CA MET A 196 -15.08 6.01 -2.69
C MET A 196 -15.62 4.89 -3.59
N ARG A 197 -16.86 5.05 -4.07
CA ARG A 197 -17.44 4.16 -5.11
C ARG A 197 -17.04 4.57 -6.51
N THR A 198 -16.80 5.86 -6.69
CA THR A 198 -16.39 6.53 -7.94
C THR A 198 -14.93 6.94 -7.81
N HIS A 199 -14.13 6.75 -8.85
CA HIS A 199 -12.72 7.09 -8.98
C HIS A 199 -11.74 6.38 -8.03
N GLY A 200 -12.22 5.76 -6.96
CA GLY A 200 -11.40 4.97 -6.03
C GLY A 200 -11.08 3.56 -6.54
N VAL A 201 -12.04 2.92 -7.19
CA VAL A 201 -12.00 1.46 -7.43
C VAL A 201 -10.95 1.07 -8.47
N GLY A 202 -10.89 1.76 -9.61
CA GLY A 202 -9.89 1.49 -10.64
C GLY A 202 -8.48 1.91 -10.23
N SER A 203 -8.38 2.95 -9.41
CA SER A 203 -7.12 3.47 -8.89
C SER A 203 -6.29 2.45 -8.09
N TYR A 204 -6.91 1.41 -7.52
CA TYR A 204 -6.19 0.35 -6.81
C TYR A 204 -5.42 -0.59 -7.75
N THR A 205 -5.90 -0.79 -8.98
CA THR A 205 -5.36 -1.77 -9.94
C THR A 205 -4.69 -1.13 -11.15
N SER A 206 -5.10 0.09 -11.52
CA SER A 206 -4.48 0.87 -12.60
C SER A 206 -2.98 1.01 -12.35
N TRP A 207 -2.14 0.84 -13.38
CA TRP A 207 -0.67 0.92 -13.27
C TRP A 207 -0.08 0.17 -12.04
N GLY A 208 -0.37 -1.12 -11.91
CA GLY A 208 0.05 -1.94 -10.78
C GLY A 208 1.57 -1.90 -10.47
N ALA A 209 2.42 -1.64 -11.47
CA ALA A 209 3.85 -1.50 -11.26
C ALA A 209 4.24 -0.26 -10.42
N LEU A 210 3.48 0.84 -10.44
CA LEU A 210 3.71 1.99 -9.56
C LEU A 210 3.49 1.61 -8.09
N LYS A 211 2.41 0.86 -7.80
CA LYS A 211 2.12 0.35 -6.45
C LYS A 211 3.18 -0.61 -5.97
N LEU A 212 3.65 -1.50 -6.86
CA LEU A 212 4.74 -2.43 -6.57
C LEU A 212 6.01 -1.67 -6.15
N TRP A 213 6.41 -0.66 -6.91
CA TRP A 213 7.58 0.14 -6.61
C TRP A 213 7.43 0.95 -5.33
N ASN A 214 6.26 1.56 -5.10
CA ASN A 214 5.97 2.25 -3.85
C ASN A 214 6.16 1.30 -2.66
N ARG A 215 5.51 0.13 -2.68
CA ARG A 215 5.61 -0.83 -1.57
C ARG A 215 7.03 -1.35 -1.36
N LYS A 216 7.79 -1.58 -2.44
CA LYS A 216 9.20 -1.96 -2.35
C LYS A 216 10.03 -0.88 -1.66
N ASN A 217 9.79 0.39 -1.96
CA ASN A 217 10.50 1.49 -1.33
C ASN A 217 10.14 1.63 0.14
N GLU A 218 8.86 1.54 0.50
CA GLU A 218 8.42 1.61 1.91
C GLU A 218 9.05 0.51 2.76
N LEU A 219 9.04 -0.74 2.29
CA LEU A 219 9.66 -1.87 3.01
C LEU A 219 11.18 -1.73 3.13
N LEU A 220 11.82 -1.20 2.09
CA LEU A 220 13.27 -1.03 2.06
C LEU A 220 13.73 0.16 2.92
N ALA A 221 12.94 1.23 2.95
CA ALA A 221 13.16 2.38 3.81
C ALA A 221 13.10 1.97 5.28
N ASP A 222 12.04 1.28 5.69
CA ASP A 222 11.89 0.75 7.07
C ASP A 222 13.11 -0.12 7.48
N ALA A 223 13.51 -1.06 6.62
CA ALA A 223 14.67 -1.90 6.88
C ALA A 223 15.98 -1.09 6.98
N ALA A 224 16.18 -0.11 6.10
CA ALA A 224 17.37 0.74 6.06
C ALA A 224 17.47 1.65 7.29
N GLU A 225 16.37 2.27 7.72
CA GLU A 225 16.33 3.13 8.91
C GLU A 225 16.61 2.34 10.19
N LYS A 226 16.05 1.14 10.32
CA LYS A 226 16.33 0.23 11.45
C LYS A 226 17.79 -0.20 11.50
N ALA A 227 18.36 -0.62 10.37
CA ALA A 227 19.76 -1.00 10.29
C ALA A 227 20.68 0.19 10.60
N SER A 228 20.36 1.38 10.08
CA SER A 228 21.10 2.62 10.35
C SER A 228 21.03 3.03 11.81
N SER A 229 19.87 2.87 12.44
CA SER A 229 19.68 3.16 13.87
C SER A 229 20.51 2.23 14.74
N LEU A 230 20.56 0.94 14.41
CA LEU A 230 21.41 -0.03 15.12
C LEU A 230 22.89 0.29 14.92
N ALA A 231 23.33 0.57 13.69
CA ALA A 231 24.72 0.91 13.39
C ALA A 231 25.19 2.15 14.18
N LYS A 232 24.33 3.16 14.32
CA LYS A 232 24.57 4.32 15.19
C LYS A 232 24.62 3.95 16.66
N TRP A 233 23.71 3.11 17.12
CA TRP A 233 23.68 2.68 18.52
C TRP A 233 24.94 1.90 18.93
N LEU A 234 25.46 1.06 18.02
CA LEU A 234 26.73 0.34 18.19
C LEU A 234 27.97 1.23 18.10
N GLY A 235 27.83 2.50 17.68
CA GLY A 235 28.94 3.43 17.52
C GLY A 235 29.83 3.15 16.31
N VAL A 236 29.38 2.31 15.36
CA VAL A 236 30.16 1.93 14.17
C VAL A 236 29.91 2.83 12.97
N ARG A 237 28.80 3.58 12.97
CA ARG A 237 28.46 4.51 11.89
C ARG A 237 27.45 5.56 12.34
N ASP A 238 27.59 6.80 11.87
CA ASP A 238 26.57 7.83 12.08
C ASP A 238 25.26 7.53 11.33
N TYR A 239 24.13 8.02 11.86
CA TYR A 239 22.84 7.89 11.19
C TYR A 239 22.76 8.82 9.97
N PRO A 240 22.49 8.30 8.75
CA PRO A 240 22.55 9.06 7.51
C PRO A 240 21.23 9.80 7.25
N SER A 241 20.92 10.76 8.13
CA SER A 241 19.64 11.50 8.13
C SER A 241 19.34 12.15 6.79
N GLU A 242 20.34 12.74 6.13
CA GLU A 242 20.13 13.49 4.88
C GLU A 242 19.82 12.55 3.72
N GLN A 243 20.57 11.47 3.57
CA GLN A 243 20.41 10.50 2.49
C GLN A 243 19.04 9.81 2.58
N LEU A 244 18.64 9.39 3.79
CA LEU A 244 17.33 8.78 4.03
C LEU A 244 16.20 9.79 3.77
N ARG A 245 16.35 11.04 4.23
CA ARG A 245 15.36 12.10 3.98
C ARG A 245 15.17 12.37 2.49
N GLU A 246 16.25 12.49 1.71
CA GLU A 246 16.15 12.72 0.27
C GLU A 246 15.49 11.54 -0.46
N ALA A 247 15.78 10.30 -0.06
CA ALA A 247 15.13 9.11 -0.62
C ALA A 247 13.63 9.03 -0.27
N TRP A 248 13.26 9.41 0.97
CA TRP A 248 11.86 9.53 1.37
C TRP A 248 11.13 10.63 0.61
N ILE A 249 11.71 11.83 0.46
CA ILE A 249 11.10 12.92 -0.32
C ILE A 249 10.78 12.46 -1.74
N ARG A 250 11.71 11.74 -2.40
CA ARG A 250 11.47 11.16 -3.73
C ARG A 250 10.29 10.18 -3.73
N THR A 251 10.21 9.32 -2.71
CA THR A 251 9.11 8.35 -2.57
C THR A 251 7.77 9.07 -2.35
N LEU A 252 7.71 9.99 -1.39
CA LEU A 252 6.50 10.73 -1.03
C LEU A 252 5.98 11.61 -2.18
N TRP A 253 6.87 12.18 -2.99
CA TRP A 253 6.46 12.94 -4.17
C TRP A 253 5.65 12.09 -5.15
N GLN A 254 6.01 10.82 -5.31
CA GLN A 254 5.28 9.88 -6.18
C GLN A 254 4.01 9.32 -5.53
N GLN A 255 3.81 9.56 -4.23
CA GLN A 255 2.58 9.22 -3.51
C GLN A 255 1.49 10.29 -3.66
N HIS A 256 1.70 11.28 -4.52
CA HIS A 256 0.64 12.18 -4.97
C HIS A 256 -0.60 11.37 -5.41
N HIS A 257 -1.79 11.88 -5.13
CA HIS A 257 -3.04 11.15 -5.31
C HIS A 257 -3.36 10.83 -6.78
N ASP A 258 -2.74 11.49 -7.76
CA ASP A 258 -2.79 11.11 -9.18
C ASP A 258 -1.59 10.28 -9.66
N GLY A 259 -0.47 10.36 -8.93
CA GLY A 259 0.76 9.67 -9.27
C GLY A 259 0.65 8.20 -8.90
N LEU A 260 0.49 7.89 -7.60
CA LEU A 260 0.43 6.52 -7.11
C LEU A 260 -0.79 5.76 -7.63
N THR A 261 -1.91 6.43 -7.88
CA THR A 261 -3.13 5.85 -8.46
C THR A 261 -2.97 5.50 -9.93
N GLY A 262 -1.92 5.99 -10.61
CA GLY A 262 -1.70 5.73 -12.02
C GLY A 262 -2.70 6.47 -12.89
N THR A 263 -3.15 7.64 -12.45
CA THR A 263 -4.17 8.43 -13.11
C THR A 263 -3.61 9.69 -13.76
N SER A 264 -2.31 9.66 -14.03
CA SER A 264 -1.58 10.69 -14.76
C SER A 264 -1.37 10.29 -16.23
N ILE A 265 -0.94 11.24 -17.06
CA ILE A 265 -0.47 10.95 -18.42
C ILE A 265 0.75 10.02 -18.40
N LEU A 266 0.97 9.25 -19.47
CA LEU A 266 2.06 8.26 -19.56
C LEU A 266 3.44 8.82 -19.20
N ALA A 267 3.77 10.02 -19.67
CA ALA A 267 5.05 10.65 -19.40
C ALA A 267 5.29 10.89 -17.90
N ALA A 268 4.24 11.17 -17.13
CA ALA A 268 4.37 11.33 -15.67
C ALA A 268 4.75 10.00 -15.00
N ASN A 269 4.19 8.88 -15.47
CA ASN A 269 4.52 7.55 -14.94
C ASN A 269 5.99 7.19 -15.21
N ASP A 270 6.54 7.58 -16.37
CA ASP A 270 7.97 7.37 -16.67
C ASP A 270 8.88 8.10 -15.67
N TYR A 271 8.54 9.33 -15.29
CA TYR A 271 9.24 10.04 -14.21
C TYR A 271 9.06 9.32 -12.87
N SER A 272 7.84 8.87 -12.55
CA SER A 272 7.59 8.13 -11.30
C SER A 272 8.45 6.88 -11.18
N TYR A 273 8.56 6.07 -12.24
CA TYR A 273 9.42 4.89 -12.22
C TYR A 273 10.88 5.21 -11.96
N ASN A 274 11.40 6.26 -12.63
CA ASN A 274 12.79 6.69 -12.44
C ASN A 274 13.02 7.15 -11.00
N GLU A 275 12.12 7.96 -10.45
CA GLU A 275 12.22 8.45 -9.07
C GLU A 275 12.10 7.33 -8.04
N TYR A 276 11.15 6.40 -8.23
CA TYR A 276 11.04 5.21 -7.38
C TYR A 276 12.31 4.37 -7.43
N TYR A 277 12.89 4.15 -8.62
CA TYR A 277 14.14 3.40 -8.76
C TYR A 277 15.32 4.09 -8.06
N LEU A 278 15.45 5.41 -8.18
CA LEU A 278 16.49 6.19 -7.51
C LEU A 278 16.36 6.10 -5.98
N ALA A 279 15.15 6.26 -5.45
CA ALA A 279 14.87 6.08 -4.03
C ALA A 279 15.16 4.64 -3.57
N ASN A 280 14.74 3.64 -4.36
CA ASN A 280 15.01 2.23 -4.07
C ASN A 280 16.51 1.96 -3.94
N ARG A 281 17.30 2.44 -4.90
CA ARG A 281 18.75 2.29 -4.89
C ARG A 281 19.39 2.98 -3.68
N ALA A 282 18.92 4.17 -3.31
CA ALA A 282 19.41 4.89 -2.15
C ALA A 282 19.14 4.11 -0.85
N PHE A 283 17.91 3.64 -0.63
CA PHE A 283 17.58 2.82 0.53
C PHE A 283 18.32 1.47 0.53
N ALA A 284 18.48 0.81 -0.63
CA ALA A 284 19.22 -0.45 -0.75
C ALA A 284 20.69 -0.28 -0.38
N GLN A 285 21.32 0.78 -0.89
CA GLN A 285 22.70 1.11 -0.58
C GLN A 285 22.86 1.39 0.90
N GLU A 286 21.91 2.13 1.49
CA GLU A 286 21.96 2.48 2.90
C GLU A 286 21.79 1.24 3.80
N LEU A 287 20.78 0.41 3.53
CA LEU A 287 20.60 -0.87 4.19
C LEU A 287 21.88 -1.72 4.12
N SER A 288 22.45 -1.89 2.93
CA SER A 288 23.65 -2.70 2.72
C SER A 288 24.84 -2.17 3.50
N THR A 289 25.01 -0.84 3.53
CA THR A 289 26.16 -0.20 4.19
C THR A 289 26.01 -0.25 5.72
N SER A 290 24.82 0.04 6.25
CA SER A 290 24.56 0.02 7.69
C SER A 290 24.53 -1.40 8.26
N ALA A 291 23.89 -2.35 7.57
CA ALA A 291 23.95 -3.75 7.95
C ALA A 291 25.39 -4.29 7.85
N GLY A 292 26.12 -3.94 6.79
CA GLY A 292 27.53 -4.31 6.63
C GLY A 292 28.42 -3.80 7.76
N ALA A 293 28.20 -2.56 8.23
CA ALA A 293 28.94 -2.01 9.37
C ALA A 293 28.67 -2.77 10.67
N ALA A 294 27.44 -3.19 10.92
CA ALA A 294 27.10 -4.04 12.07
C ALA A 294 27.74 -5.44 11.94
N ILE A 295 27.74 -6.01 10.73
CA ILE A 295 28.33 -7.33 10.44
C ILE A 295 29.84 -7.35 10.74
N GLN A 296 30.57 -6.24 10.53
CA GLN A 296 32.01 -6.16 10.84
C GLN A 296 32.35 -6.36 12.33
N MET A 297 31.36 -6.25 13.22
CA MET A 297 31.52 -6.49 14.65
C MET A 297 31.20 -7.93 15.07
N MET A 298 30.71 -8.76 14.13
CA MET A 298 30.29 -10.13 14.40
C MET A 298 31.43 -11.12 14.23
N ASP A 299 31.39 -12.21 14.99
CA ASP A 299 32.20 -13.39 14.70
C ASP A 299 31.61 -14.13 13.50
N THR A 300 32.36 -14.17 12.40
CA THR A 300 32.00 -14.89 11.17
C THR A 300 33.01 -15.99 10.83
N GLU A 301 33.82 -16.42 11.79
CA GLU A 301 34.74 -17.54 11.60
C GLU A 301 33.95 -18.84 11.45
N THR A 302 34.10 -19.50 10.30
CA THR A 302 33.43 -20.76 9.97
C THR A 302 34.38 -21.65 9.15
N GLU A 303 34.14 -22.95 9.10
CA GLU A 303 34.91 -23.85 8.22
C GLU A 303 34.50 -23.68 6.74
N GLY A 304 33.21 -23.41 6.51
CA GLY A 304 32.60 -23.13 5.22
C GLY A 304 32.57 -21.65 4.85
N THR A 305 31.50 -21.24 4.16
CA THR A 305 31.27 -19.83 3.81
C THR A 305 30.26 -19.22 4.78
N PRO A 306 30.61 -18.14 5.52
CA PRO A 306 29.67 -17.50 6.43
C PRO A 306 28.60 -16.73 5.64
N ILE A 307 27.35 -16.83 6.09
CA ILE A 307 26.17 -16.14 5.56
C ILE A 307 25.50 -15.43 6.72
N VAL A 308 25.54 -14.10 6.73
CA VAL A 308 24.83 -13.34 7.74
C VAL A 308 23.44 -12.97 7.23
N VAL A 309 22.41 -13.27 8.02
CA VAL A 309 21.01 -12.95 7.74
C VAL A 309 20.56 -11.86 8.70
N TYR A 310 20.01 -10.77 8.16
CA TYR A 310 19.41 -9.67 8.92
C TYR A 310 17.88 -9.76 8.89
N ASN A 311 17.25 -9.65 10.06
CA ASN A 311 15.79 -9.58 10.18
C ASN A 311 15.35 -8.15 10.56
N PRO A 312 14.77 -7.38 9.63
CA PRO A 312 14.28 -6.02 9.91
C PRO A 312 12.93 -5.97 10.65
N LEU A 313 12.32 -7.12 10.96
CA LEU A 313 11.03 -7.17 11.65
C LEU A 313 11.21 -7.08 13.16
N SER A 314 10.22 -6.47 13.83
CA SER A 314 10.18 -6.34 15.29
C SER A 314 9.71 -7.60 16.03
N HIS A 315 9.91 -8.77 15.43
CA HIS A 315 9.67 -10.09 16.01
C HIS A 315 10.65 -11.10 15.41
N GLU A 316 10.93 -12.18 16.15
CA GLU A 316 11.69 -13.31 15.63
C GLU A 316 10.98 -13.93 14.44
N ARG A 317 11.73 -14.26 13.39
CA ARG A 317 11.17 -14.83 12.17
C ARG A 317 11.93 -16.07 11.75
N THR A 318 11.16 -17.14 11.50
CA THR A 318 11.62 -18.31 10.74
C THR A 318 11.07 -18.24 9.32
N ASP A 319 11.94 -18.18 8.31
CA ASP A 319 11.54 -18.20 6.90
C ASP A 319 12.67 -18.74 6.01
N ILE A 320 12.39 -18.85 4.71
CA ILE A 320 13.37 -19.28 3.71
C ILE A 320 14.23 -18.08 3.31
N VAL A 321 15.54 -18.24 3.43
CA VAL A 321 16.52 -17.32 2.84
C VAL A 321 16.91 -17.83 1.47
N GLU A 322 16.84 -16.96 0.46
CA GLU A 322 17.40 -17.21 -0.86
C GLU A 322 18.77 -16.53 -0.96
N GLY A 323 19.81 -17.30 -1.23
CA GLY A 323 21.19 -16.83 -1.21
C GLY A 323 22.01 -17.32 -2.39
N SER A 324 23.21 -16.76 -2.53
CA SER A 324 24.22 -17.31 -3.42
C SER A 324 25.62 -17.13 -2.86
N ILE A 325 26.51 -18.08 -3.13
CA ILE A 325 27.93 -18.03 -2.76
C ILE A 325 28.83 -18.25 -3.98
N PRO A 326 30.01 -17.60 -4.03
CA PRO A 326 31.00 -17.90 -5.06
C PRO A 326 31.54 -19.32 -4.85
N THR A 327 31.73 -20.07 -5.94
CA THR A 327 32.39 -21.38 -5.88
C THR A 327 33.35 -21.57 -7.05
N ASP A 328 34.37 -22.39 -6.85
CA ASP A 328 35.37 -22.69 -7.87
C ASP A 328 34.81 -23.57 -9.00
N ARG A 329 33.81 -24.40 -8.71
CA ARG A 329 33.17 -25.34 -9.64
C ARG A 329 31.67 -25.49 -9.37
N TYR A 330 31.01 -26.23 -10.24
CA TYR A 330 29.61 -26.62 -10.04
C TYR A 330 29.47 -27.61 -8.87
N TYR A 331 28.58 -27.27 -7.93
CA TYR A 331 28.12 -28.16 -6.88
C TYR A 331 26.61 -28.33 -6.99
N ASN A 332 26.11 -29.55 -6.84
CA ASN A 332 24.67 -29.85 -6.83
C ASN A 332 24.12 -30.07 -5.42
N LYS A 333 24.92 -29.77 -4.40
CA LYS A 333 24.62 -30.01 -2.98
C LYS A 333 25.15 -28.85 -2.14
N VAL A 334 24.43 -28.57 -1.06
CA VAL A 334 24.84 -27.65 -0.02
C VAL A 334 24.29 -28.15 1.31
N ARG A 335 25.09 -28.00 2.36
CA ARG A 335 24.71 -28.17 3.76
C ARG A 335 24.85 -26.82 4.45
N VAL A 336 23.86 -26.43 5.26
CA VAL A 336 23.90 -25.17 6.01
C VAL A 336 23.79 -25.46 7.50
N LEU A 337 24.63 -24.80 8.30
CA LEU A 337 24.60 -24.88 9.76
C LEU A 337 24.13 -23.54 10.35
N ASP A 338 23.36 -23.60 11.44
CA ASP A 338 22.90 -22.47 12.23
C ASP A 338 24.02 -21.92 13.15
N PRO A 339 23.78 -20.80 13.88
CA PRO A 339 24.79 -20.22 14.78
C PRO A 339 25.28 -21.18 15.89
N GLU A 340 24.48 -22.17 16.26
CA GLU A 340 24.80 -23.19 17.27
C GLU A 340 25.51 -24.41 16.66
N GLY A 341 25.72 -24.44 15.34
CA GLY A 341 26.37 -25.52 14.61
C GLY A 341 25.45 -26.69 14.25
N ASN A 342 24.13 -26.57 14.44
CA ASN A 342 23.16 -27.57 14.02
C ASN A 342 22.84 -27.41 12.54
N GLU A 343 22.56 -28.52 11.87
CA GLU A 343 22.14 -28.46 10.47
C GLU A 343 20.72 -27.89 10.34
N VAL A 344 20.49 -27.06 9.32
CA VAL A 344 19.16 -26.59 8.91
C VAL A 344 18.80 -27.13 7.52
N LEU A 345 17.50 -27.19 7.21
CA LEU A 345 17.03 -27.59 5.89
C LEU A 345 17.64 -26.66 4.84
N SER A 346 18.32 -27.25 3.85
CA SER A 346 18.93 -26.50 2.74
C SER A 346 18.85 -27.27 1.43
N GLN A 347 18.80 -26.54 0.31
CA GLN A 347 18.86 -27.15 -1.02
C GLN A 347 19.45 -26.19 -2.06
N VAL A 348 20.10 -26.73 -3.08
CA VAL A 348 20.56 -25.98 -4.25
C VAL A 348 19.36 -25.66 -5.15
N THR A 349 19.27 -24.43 -5.64
CA THR A 349 18.25 -23.97 -6.60
C THR A 349 18.81 -23.71 -7.99
N GLY A 350 20.13 -23.56 -8.12
CA GLY A 350 20.76 -23.43 -9.43
C GLY A 350 22.23 -23.06 -9.37
N TYR A 351 22.84 -22.87 -10.54
CA TYR A 351 24.22 -22.42 -10.68
C TYR A 351 24.34 -21.40 -11.81
N ASP A 352 24.89 -20.24 -11.52
CA ASP A 352 25.24 -19.24 -12.52
C ASP A 352 26.68 -19.52 -13.01
N LEU A 353 26.79 -20.13 -14.19
CA LEU A 353 28.08 -20.44 -14.83
C LEU A 353 28.88 -19.17 -15.15
N GLY A 354 28.22 -18.09 -15.56
CA GLY A 354 28.87 -16.84 -15.95
C GLY A 354 29.49 -16.11 -14.76
N LYS A 355 28.83 -16.16 -13.60
CA LYS A 355 29.31 -15.54 -12.35
C LYS A 355 30.03 -16.50 -11.41
N ARG A 356 30.05 -17.80 -11.73
CA ARG A 356 30.57 -18.88 -10.88
C ARG A 356 29.96 -18.86 -9.48
N ARG A 357 28.62 -18.80 -9.41
CA ARG A 357 27.88 -18.73 -8.14
C ARG A 357 26.91 -19.89 -7.98
N LEU A 358 26.93 -20.52 -6.82
CA LEU A 358 25.93 -21.47 -6.39
C LEU A 358 24.73 -20.72 -5.81
N HIS A 359 23.54 -20.97 -6.34
CA HIS A 359 22.27 -20.48 -5.78
C HIS A 359 21.64 -21.56 -4.93
N PHE A 360 21.19 -21.19 -3.74
CA PHE A 360 20.60 -22.11 -2.79
C PHE A 360 19.60 -21.41 -1.88
N ILE A 361 18.82 -22.22 -1.20
CA ILE A 361 17.91 -21.77 -0.15
C ILE A 361 18.17 -22.54 1.13
N PHE A 362 17.89 -21.92 2.27
CA PHE A 362 17.94 -22.56 3.58
C PHE A 362 16.90 -21.97 4.53
N ALA A 363 16.50 -22.75 5.53
CA ALA A 363 15.64 -22.28 6.60
C ALA A 363 16.46 -21.49 7.62
N ALA A 364 16.04 -20.27 7.93
CA ALA A 364 16.70 -19.43 8.93
C ALA A 364 15.70 -18.94 9.97
N THR A 365 16.10 -18.98 11.23
CA THR A 365 15.41 -18.37 12.38
C THR A 365 16.29 -17.23 12.87
N VAL A 366 15.79 -16.00 12.79
CA VAL A 366 16.58 -14.80 13.09
C VAL A 366 15.82 -13.94 14.10
N PRO A 367 16.49 -13.47 15.18
CA PRO A 367 15.84 -12.68 16.22
C PRO A 367 15.29 -11.35 15.69
N SER A 368 14.34 -10.78 16.45
CA SER A 368 13.76 -9.45 16.19
C SER A 368 14.85 -8.39 16.02
N LEU A 369 14.78 -7.61 14.92
CA LEU A 369 15.74 -6.55 14.59
C LEU A 369 17.22 -7.00 14.62
N GLY A 370 17.45 -8.30 14.44
CA GLY A 370 18.73 -8.94 14.75
C GLY A 370 19.41 -9.59 13.55
N TYR A 371 20.58 -10.16 13.82
CA TYR A 371 21.45 -10.82 12.86
C TYR A 371 21.73 -12.24 13.33
N ALA A 372 21.90 -13.17 12.40
CA ALA A 372 22.35 -14.53 12.67
C ALA A 372 23.38 -14.96 11.62
N VAL A 373 24.45 -15.62 12.06
CA VAL A 373 25.52 -16.13 11.19
C VAL A 373 25.27 -17.61 10.94
N TYR A 374 25.09 -17.94 9.67
CA TYR A 374 24.97 -19.32 9.18
C TYR A 374 26.25 -19.72 8.45
N GLU A 375 26.52 -21.01 8.40
CA GLU A 375 27.65 -21.55 7.64
C GLU A 375 27.16 -22.38 6.46
N ALA A 376 27.53 -21.99 5.23
CA ALA A 376 27.23 -22.74 4.02
C ALA A 376 28.43 -23.59 3.56
N ARG A 377 28.24 -24.90 3.46
CA ARG A 377 29.24 -25.87 2.98
C ARG A 377 28.84 -26.39 1.59
N ALA A 378 29.43 -25.81 0.55
CA ALA A 378 29.18 -26.22 -0.83
C ALA A 378 29.74 -27.63 -1.10
N GLY A 379 28.96 -28.48 -1.79
CA GLY A 379 29.35 -29.85 -2.11
C GLY A 379 29.03 -30.88 -1.03
N GLU A 380 28.77 -30.44 0.20
CA GLU A 380 28.24 -31.30 1.26
C GLU A 380 26.74 -31.51 1.08
N LYS A 381 26.28 -32.76 1.24
CA LYS A 381 24.86 -33.08 1.16
C LYS A 381 24.19 -32.75 2.48
N SER A 382 23.07 -32.03 2.44
CA SER A 382 22.18 -31.97 3.60
C SER A 382 21.71 -33.39 3.98
N THR A 383 21.74 -33.68 5.27
CA THR A 383 21.26 -34.92 5.88
C THR A 383 19.79 -34.85 6.29
N LEU A 384 19.24 -33.63 6.39
CA LEU A 384 17.85 -33.41 6.77
C LEU A 384 16.88 -33.72 5.63
N THR A 385 15.70 -34.20 6.04
CA THR A 385 14.55 -34.49 5.18
C THR A 385 13.32 -33.78 5.74
N SER A 386 12.25 -33.68 4.95
CA SER A 386 10.98 -33.12 5.40
C SER A 386 9.79 -33.94 4.90
N ASP A 387 8.61 -33.60 5.44
CA ASP A 387 7.32 -34.15 5.00
C ASP A 387 6.84 -33.58 3.65
N LEU A 388 7.66 -32.77 2.97
CA LEU A 388 7.33 -32.31 1.63
C LEU A 388 7.34 -33.48 0.65
N THR A 389 6.19 -33.73 0.03
CA THR A 389 6.04 -34.76 -0.98
C THR A 389 5.52 -34.19 -2.28
N ILE A 390 5.89 -34.86 -3.37
CA ILE A 390 5.41 -34.59 -4.71
C ILE A 390 5.02 -35.91 -5.34
N GLU A 391 3.80 -35.99 -5.88
CA GLU A 391 3.36 -37.17 -6.63
C GLU A 391 3.47 -36.86 -8.12
N GLU A 392 4.41 -37.52 -8.79
CA GLU A 392 4.55 -37.50 -10.24
C GLU A 392 3.52 -38.45 -10.88
N GLY A 393 2.73 -37.95 -11.84
CA GLY A 393 1.68 -38.73 -12.51
C GLY A 393 0.52 -37.88 -13.03
N SER A 394 -0.66 -38.48 -13.23
CA SER A 394 -1.87 -37.78 -13.71
C SER A 394 -2.41 -36.74 -12.72
N SER A 395 -2.09 -36.88 -11.42
CA SER A 395 -2.46 -35.94 -10.37
C SER A 395 -1.23 -35.20 -9.86
N ARG A 396 -0.92 -34.06 -10.47
CA ARG A 396 0.19 -33.15 -10.09
C ARG A 396 -0.05 -32.60 -8.69
N LYS A 397 0.52 -33.23 -7.66
CA LYS A 397 0.24 -32.90 -6.26
C LYS A 397 1.50 -32.49 -5.51
N ILE A 398 1.35 -31.50 -4.64
CA ILE A 398 2.35 -31.13 -3.64
C ILE A 398 1.68 -31.18 -2.26
N SER A 399 2.39 -31.69 -1.26
CA SER A 399 1.95 -31.72 0.14
C SER A 399 3.10 -31.32 1.06
N ASN A 400 2.82 -30.53 2.10
CA ASN A 400 3.79 -30.20 3.16
C ASN A 400 3.39 -30.78 4.53
N GLY A 401 2.53 -31.79 4.55
CA GLY A 401 2.02 -32.41 5.77
C GLY A 401 0.88 -31.64 6.45
N ARG A 402 0.79 -30.31 6.26
CA ARG A 402 -0.38 -29.51 6.66
C ARG A 402 -1.38 -29.37 5.52
N TYR A 403 -0.94 -28.88 4.38
CA TYR A 403 -1.75 -28.65 3.21
C TYR A 403 -1.40 -29.63 2.09
N ARG A 404 -2.38 -29.90 1.24
CA ARG A 404 -2.18 -30.62 -0.02
C ARG A 404 -2.85 -29.85 -1.14
N ILE A 405 -2.12 -29.63 -2.22
CA ILE A 405 -2.66 -29.08 -3.45
C ILE A 405 -2.68 -30.12 -4.56
N THR A 406 -3.61 -29.98 -5.50
CA THR A 406 -3.62 -30.69 -6.78
C THR A 406 -3.77 -29.67 -7.90
N VAL A 407 -2.93 -29.77 -8.93
CA VAL A 407 -3.00 -28.96 -10.15
C VAL A 407 -3.60 -29.79 -11.28
N ASN A 408 -4.65 -29.27 -11.93
CA ASN A 408 -5.31 -29.98 -13.03
C ASN A 408 -4.57 -29.81 -14.38
N SER A 409 -5.14 -30.37 -15.45
CA SER A 409 -4.61 -30.25 -16.81
C SER A 409 -4.61 -28.82 -17.36
N ASN A 410 -5.45 -27.93 -16.82
CA ASN A 410 -5.53 -26.52 -17.19
C ASN A 410 -4.52 -25.64 -16.43
N GLY A 411 -3.77 -26.22 -15.48
CA GLY A 411 -2.85 -25.47 -14.64
C GLY A 411 -3.48 -24.76 -13.45
N ASP A 412 -4.74 -25.06 -13.13
CA ASP A 412 -5.44 -24.49 -11.97
C ASP A 412 -5.22 -25.37 -10.73
N ILE A 413 -5.17 -24.75 -9.55
CA ILE A 413 -5.24 -25.48 -8.28
C ILE A 413 -6.68 -25.98 -8.13
N SER A 414 -6.92 -27.24 -8.49
CA SER A 414 -8.24 -27.88 -8.46
C SER A 414 -8.63 -28.44 -7.10
N ASN A 415 -7.64 -28.65 -6.23
CA ASN A 415 -7.85 -29.04 -4.84
C ASN A 415 -6.84 -28.29 -3.96
N LEU A 416 -7.31 -27.77 -2.84
CA LEU A 416 -6.50 -27.28 -1.73
C LEU A 416 -7.18 -27.80 -0.45
N SER A 417 -6.48 -28.64 0.29
CA SER A 417 -7.01 -29.26 1.52
C SER A 417 -6.07 -29.07 2.70
N ASP A 418 -6.67 -28.93 3.88
CA ASP A 418 -6.02 -28.98 5.17
C ASP A 418 -6.10 -30.42 5.68
N ILE A 419 -4.96 -31.11 5.64
CA ILE A 419 -4.81 -32.53 5.96
C ILE A 419 -5.10 -32.76 7.45
N LYS A 420 -4.52 -31.93 8.33
CA LYS A 420 -4.66 -32.12 9.79
C LYS A 420 -6.11 -31.93 10.25
N ASN A 421 -6.85 -31.02 9.62
CA ASN A 421 -8.26 -30.76 9.92
C ASN A 421 -9.23 -31.53 9.03
N SER A 422 -8.74 -32.41 8.14
CA SER A 422 -9.55 -33.20 7.20
C SER A 422 -10.60 -32.39 6.43
N ARG A 423 -10.23 -31.20 5.92
CA ARG A 423 -11.18 -30.30 5.22
C ARG A 423 -10.64 -29.75 3.90
N SER A 424 -11.54 -29.56 2.94
CA SER A 424 -11.25 -28.76 1.74
C SER A 424 -11.29 -27.27 2.08
N LEU A 425 -10.37 -26.49 1.54
CA LEU A 425 -10.33 -25.04 1.68
C LEU A 425 -10.94 -24.31 0.48
N ILE A 426 -11.24 -25.02 -0.61
CA ILE A 426 -11.86 -24.44 -1.81
C ILE A 426 -13.04 -25.29 -2.29
N ASN A 427 -14.07 -24.64 -2.82
CA ASN A 427 -15.26 -25.29 -3.40
C ASN A 427 -15.11 -25.58 -4.90
N SER A 428 -14.24 -24.86 -5.58
CA SER A 428 -13.96 -25.01 -7.00
C SER A 428 -12.50 -24.62 -7.27
N PRO A 429 -11.94 -24.89 -8.47
CA PRO A 429 -10.56 -24.57 -8.75
C PRO A 429 -10.24 -23.07 -8.57
N ILE A 430 -9.05 -22.76 -8.02
CA ILE A 430 -8.51 -21.40 -8.02
C ILE A 430 -8.01 -21.09 -9.42
N ARG A 431 -8.54 -20.02 -10.04
CA ARG A 431 -8.29 -19.69 -11.44
C ARG A 431 -7.86 -18.26 -11.63
N GLN A 432 -6.94 -18.07 -12.58
CA GLN A 432 -6.70 -16.77 -13.22
C GLN A 432 -7.80 -16.53 -14.25
N GLN A 433 -8.48 -15.40 -14.14
CA GLN A 433 -9.62 -15.03 -14.96
C GLN A 433 -9.44 -13.63 -15.54
N LEU A 434 -9.81 -13.48 -16.81
CA LEU A 434 -9.87 -12.18 -17.47
C LEU A 434 -11.30 -11.64 -17.35
N ILE A 435 -11.42 -10.43 -16.84
CA ILE A 435 -12.67 -9.70 -16.72
C ILE A 435 -12.62 -8.56 -17.74
N TYR A 436 -13.73 -8.31 -18.43
CA TYR A 436 -13.86 -7.15 -19.31
C TYR A 436 -13.74 -5.87 -18.47
N ASP A 437 -12.94 -4.92 -18.91
CA ASP A 437 -12.72 -3.66 -18.20
C ASP A 437 -12.53 -2.55 -19.23
N HIS A 438 -13.59 -1.78 -19.47
CA HIS A 438 -13.61 -0.68 -20.43
C HIS A 438 -14.53 0.41 -19.92
N GLU A 439 -14.03 1.64 -19.92
CA GLU A 439 -14.77 2.83 -19.56
C GLU A 439 -14.26 3.99 -20.44
N ASP A 440 -15.18 4.82 -20.94
CA ASP A 440 -14.90 5.82 -21.99
C ASP A 440 -14.40 7.17 -21.45
N THR A 441 -14.68 7.51 -20.20
CA THR A 441 -14.54 8.87 -19.64
C THR A 441 -13.29 9.03 -18.77
N TRP A 442 -13.10 8.10 -17.84
CA TRP A 442 -12.04 7.99 -16.84
C TRP A 442 -11.49 6.55 -16.73
N PRO A 443 -10.96 5.96 -17.82
CA PRO A 443 -10.55 4.55 -17.88
C PRO A 443 -9.49 4.13 -16.85
N ALA A 444 -8.69 5.06 -16.33
CA ALA A 444 -7.68 4.78 -15.31
C ALA A 444 -8.22 4.86 -13.87
N TRP A 445 -9.34 5.56 -13.66
CA TRP A 445 -9.95 5.77 -12.35
C TRP A 445 -11.09 4.80 -12.08
N GLU A 446 -11.83 4.43 -13.12
CA GLU A 446 -13.06 3.67 -13.00
C GLU A 446 -12.92 2.22 -13.35
N VAL A 447 -13.60 1.39 -12.58
CA VAL A 447 -13.93 0.01 -12.93
C VAL A 447 -15.38 -0.19 -12.53
N SER A 448 -16.25 -0.45 -13.50
CA SER A 448 -17.68 -0.52 -13.22
C SER A 448 -18.03 -1.74 -12.34
N TYR A 449 -18.93 -1.55 -11.37
CA TYR A 449 -19.42 -2.66 -10.56
C TYR A 449 -20.05 -3.75 -11.43
N THR A 450 -20.74 -3.34 -12.50
CA THR A 450 -21.31 -4.27 -13.47
C THR A 450 -20.24 -5.14 -14.14
N ASP A 451 -19.09 -4.59 -14.50
CA ASP A 451 -18.00 -5.35 -15.12
C ASP A 451 -17.35 -6.32 -14.14
N VAL A 452 -17.09 -5.88 -12.90
CA VAL A 452 -16.54 -6.74 -11.86
C VAL A 452 -17.45 -7.92 -11.52
N CYS A 453 -18.78 -7.71 -11.57
CA CYS A 453 -19.77 -8.75 -11.28
C CYS A 453 -20.13 -9.62 -12.48
N ARG A 454 -19.73 -9.26 -13.70
CA ARG A 454 -19.95 -10.10 -14.89
C ARG A 454 -19.16 -11.41 -14.77
N ALA A 455 -19.65 -12.42 -15.47
CA ALA A 455 -18.86 -13.63 -15.67
C ALA A 455 -17.55 -13.27 -16.40
N PRO A 456 -16.43 -13.93 -16.07
CA PRO A 456 -15.17 -13.71 -16.78
C PRO A 456 -15.34 -13.88 -18.28
N SER A 457 -14.69 -13.01 -19.06
CA SER A 457 -14.66 -13.13 -20.52
C SER A 457 -13.88 -14.37 -20.96
N SER A 458 -12.84 -14.73 -20.19
CA SER A 458 -12.09 -15.97 -20.38
C SER A 458 -11.33 -16.40 -19.12
N TYR A 459 -10.87 -17.66 -19.13
CA TYR A 459 -9.94 -18.20 -18.14
C TYR A 459 -8.58 -18.48 -18.79
N VAL A 460 -7.50 -18.19 -18.07
CA VAL A 460 -6.13 -18.43 -18.56
C VAL A 460 -5.87 -19.93 -18.63
N SER A 461 -5.98 -20.51 -19.83
CA SER A 461 -6.07 -21.98 -19.99
C SER A 461 -5.55 -22.52 -21.33
N LYS A 462 -4.96 -21.69 -22.20
CA LYS A 462 -4.41 -22.16 -23.48
C LYS A 462 -2.93 -22.50 -23.35
N ASN A 463 -2.46 -23.42 -24.20
CA ASN A 463 -1.06 -23.81 -24.33
C ASN A 463 -0.39 -24.09 -22.97
N VAL A 464 -1.03 -24.96 -22.18
CA VAL A 464 -0.63 -25.24 -20.80
C VAL A 464 0.60 -26.14 -20.78
N GLU A 465 1.70 -25.61 -20.27
CA GLU A 465 2.93 -26.33 -19.95
C GLU A 465 3.05 -26.39 -18.43
N ILE A 466 3.23 -27.60 -17.86
CA ILE A 466 3.43 -27.77 -16.41
C ILE A 466 4.68 -28.59 -16.16
N ASP A 467 5.62 -27.98 -15.45
CA ASP A 467 6.93 -28.54 -15.14
C ASP A 467 7.18 -28.51 -13.63
N PHE A 468 7.86 -29.54 -13.11
CA PHE A 468 8.48 -29.45 -11.79
C PHE A 468 9.83 -28.77 -11.94
N VAL A 469 10.01 -27.63 -11.26
CA VAL A 469 11.22 -26.80 -11.40
C VAL A 469 12.07 -26.74 -10.15
N GLU A 470 11.50 -27.13 -9.00
CA GLU A 470 12.24 -27.31 -7.75
C GLU A 470 11.72 -28.54 -7.01
N ASP A 471 12.61 -29.46 -6.66
CA ASP A 471 12.31 -30.69 -5.92
C ASP A 471 13.37 -30.94 -4.84
N GLY A 472 13.32 -30.17 -3.76
CA GLY A 472 14.22 -30.37 -2.62
C GLY A 472 13.48 -30.57 -1.31
N PRO A 473 14.23 -30.79 -0.21
CA PRO A 473 13.67 -31.02 1.12
C PRO A 473 13.12 -29.75 1.79
N LEU A 474 13.46 -28.54 1.34
CA LEU A 474 12.95 -27.30 1.93
C LEU A 474 11.78 -26.71 1.15
N ARG A 475 11.82 -26.76 -0.19
CA ARG A 475 10.80 -26.20 -1.08
C ARG A 475 10.62 -27.07 -2.31
N LYS A 476 9.36 -27.25 -2.70
CA LYS A 476 8.95 -27.83 -3.98
C LYS A 476 8.16 -26.81 -4.78
N SER A 477 8.40 -26.73 -6.08
CA SER A 477 7.79 -25.75 -6.98
C SER A 477 7.32 -26.37 -8.29
N LEU A 478 6.04 -26.13 -8.61
CA LEU A 478 5.46 -26.35 -9.92
C LEU A 478 5.51 -25.03 -10.72
N ARG A 479 5.98 -25.09 -11.96
CA ARG A 479 5.87 -24.00 -12.93
C ARG A 479 4.74 -24.32 -13.89
N VAL A 480 3.81 -23.38 -14.03
CA VAL A 480 2.64 -23.45 -14.91
C VAL A 480 2.75 -22.30 -15.90
N LYS A 481 3.08 -22.59 -17.15
CA LYS A 481 3.08 -21.60 -18.24
C LYS A 481 1.84 -21.78 -19.11
N ARG A 482 1.17 -20.66 -19.39
CA ARG A 482 -0.09 -20.59 -20.14
C ARG A 482 -0.13 -19.36 -21.02
N GLN A 483 -1.06 -19.35 -21.96
CA GLN A 483 -1.38 -18.19 -22.81
C GLN A 483 -2.87 -17.92 -22.79
N GLN A 484 -3.23 -16.65 -23.01
CA GLN A 484 -4.61 -16.22 -23.24
C GLN A 484 -4.61 -14.82 -23.88
N GLU A 485 -5.43 -14.61 -24.91
CA GLU A 485 -5.64 -13.29 -25.55
C GLU A 485 -4.32 -12.53 -25.89
N GLY A 486 -3.31 -13.25 -26.40
CA GLY A 486 -2.00 -12.70 -26.77
C GLY A 486 -1.01 -12.54 -25.60
N SER A 487 -1.48 -12.60 -24.36
CA SER A 487 -0.65 -12.52 -23.16
C SER A 487 -0.07 -13.89 -22.76
N THR A 488 1.11 -13.88 -22.13
CA THR A 488 1.76 -15.07 -21.57
C THR A 488 1.79 -14.99 -20.04
N PHE A 489 1.43 -16.08 -19.38
CA PHE A 489 1.31 -16.18 -17.93
C PHE A 489 2.19 -17.32 -17.44
N VAL A 490 3.14 -17.03 -16.57
CA VAL A 490 3.96 -18.03 -15.87
C VAL A 490 3.65 -17.93 -14.39
N GLN A 491 3.17 -19.02 -13.80
CA GLN A 491 2.88 -19.11 -12.38
C GLN A 491 3.76 -20.17 -11.72
N TYR A 492 4.42 -19.82 -10.64
CA TYR A 492 5.10 -20.76 -9.76
C TYR A 492 4.22 -21.03 -8.54
N ILE A 493 3.81 -22.29 -8.36
CA ILE A 493 3.04 -22.75 -7.21
C ILE A 493 3.99 -23.50 -6.29
N ARG A 494 4.28 -22.91 -5.12
CA ARG A 494 5.32 -23.37 -4.20
C ARG A 494 4.74 -23.75 -2.84
N MET A 495 5.30 -24.80 -2.25
CA MET A 495 5.08 -25.16 -0.85
C MET A 495 6.43 -25.44 -0.21
N ASN A 496 6.53 -25.15 1.09
CA ASN A 496 7.74 -25.35 1.84
C ASN A 496 7.52 -26.15 3.12
N ALA A 497 8.63 -26.59 3.72
CA ALA A 497 8.65 -27.51 4.85
C ALA A 497 8.51 -26.82 6.21
N ILE A 498 8.66 -25.50 6.28
CA ILE A 498 8.86 -24.77 7.55
C ILE A 498 7.67 -23.88 7.93
N ASN A 499 6.71 -23.65 7.02
CA ASN A 499 5.49 -22.91 7.33
C ASN A 499 4.27 -23.41 6.53
N ASP A 500 3.11 -23.00 7.04
CA ASP A 500 1.79 -23.32 6.50
C ASP A 500 1.41 -22.32 5.38
N ARG A 501 2.21 -22.24 4.31
CA ARG A 501 1.99 -21.31 3.18
C ARG A 501 1.99 -22.04 1.83
N VAL A 502 1.01 -21.70 0.99
CA VAL A 502 1.03 -21.97 -0.46
C VAL A 502 1.31 -20.67 -1.16
N GLU A 503 2.43 -20.59 -1.88
CA GLU A 503 2.85 -19.37 -2.57
C GLU A 503 2.54 -19.47 -4.06
N CYS A 504 2.01 -18.39 -4.62
CA CYS A 504 1.78 -18.25 -6.05
C CYS A 504 2.54 -17.02 -6.56
N VAL A 505 3.67 -17.24 -7.24
CA VAL A 505 4.44 -16.16 -7.89
C VAL A 505 4.01 -16.10 -9.35
N ASN A 506 3.58 -14.92 -9.82
CA ASN A 506 3.07 -14.74 -11.17
C ASN A 506 3.97 -13.78 -11.95
N GLU A 507 4.40 -14.21 -13.12
CA GLU A 507 5.07 -13.40 -14.13
C GLU A 507 4.15 -13.32 -15.34
N VAL A 508 3.81 -12.11 -15.76
CA VAL A 508 2.82 -11.89 -16.81
C VAL A 508 3.41 -10.95 -17.85
N ASP A 509 3.56 -11.45 -19.07
CA ASP A 509 3.77 -10.64 -20.26
C ASP A 509 2.39 -10.25 -20.79
N TRP A 510 1.98 -9.03 -20.47
CA TRP A 510 0.63 -8.55 -20.66
C TRP A 510 0.49 -7.74 -21.95
N GLN A 511 -0.28 -8.27 -22.90
CA GLN A 511 -0.54 -7.69 -24.22
C GLN A 511 -2.05 -7.46 -24.48
N THR A 512 -2.90 -7.77 -23.49
CA THR A 512 -4.35 -7.78 -23.67
C THR A 512 -4.98 -6.44 -23.27
N TYR A 513 -5.71 -5.82 -24.19
CA TYR A 513 -6.43 -4.56 -23.99
C TYR A 513 -7.78 -4.77 -23.30
N GLU A 514 -8.24 -3.76 -22.56
CA GLU A 514 -9.58 -3.72 -21.95
C GLU A 514 -9.90 -4.96 -21.09
N ARG A 515 -8.90 -5.44 -20.36
CA ARG A 515 -9.02 -6.57 -19.45
C ARG A 515 -8.39 -6.24 -18.12
N MET A 516 -8.98 -6.83 -17.09
CA MET A 516 -8.40 -6.95 -15.77
C MET A 516 -8.18 -8.42 -15.44
N LEU A 517 -6.94 -8.78 -15.09
CA LEU A 517 -6.62 -10.10 -14.54
C LEU A 517 -7.00 -10.15 -13.06
N LYS A 518 -7.83 -11.13 -12.68
CA LYS A 518 -8.07 -11.48 -11.27
C LYS A 518 -7.75 -12.94 -11.00
N VAL A 519 -7.47 -13.25 -9.74
CA VAL A 519 -7.42 -14.62 -9.23
C VAL A 519 -8.59 -14.79 -8.28
N ASN A 520 -9.45 -15.77 -8.55
CA ASN A 520 -10.58 -16.08 -7.67
C ASN A 520 -10.21 -17.19 -6.70
N PHE A 521 -10.40 -16.96 -5.39
CA PHE A 521 -10.23 -17.94 -4.33
C PHE A 521 -11.61 -18.35 -3.76
N PRO A 522 -12.22 -19.44 -4.25
CA PRO A 522 -13.58 -19.82 -3.92
C PRO A 522 -13.67 -20.55 -2.57
N PHE A 523 -13.39 -19.84 -1.48
CA PHE A 523 -13.48 -20.38 -0.13
C PHE A 523 -14.92 -20.81 0.23
N PRO A 524 -15.12 -21.92 0.96
CA PRO A 524 -16.41 -22.32 1.49
C PRO A 524 -17.08 -21.24 2.35
N ALA A 525 -18.41 -21.12 2.26
CA ALA A 525 -19.18 -20.17 3.09
C ALA A 525 -19.04 -20.41 4.61
N LEU A 526 -18.69 -21.65 5.02
CA LEU A 526 -18.38 -21.98 6.42
C LEU A 526 -17.04 -21.38 6.90
N LEU A 527 -16.20 -20.89 5.98
CA LEU A 527 -14.99 -20.12 6.27
C LEU A 527 -15.22 -18.60 6.13
N SER A 528 -16.36 -18.17 5.58
CA SER A 528 -16.72 -16.75 5.48
C SER A 528 -17.53 -16.35 6.72
N ASN A 529 -16.96 -15.50 7.57
CA ASN A 529 -17.75 -14.74 8.52
C ASN A 529 -18.66 -13.74 7.76
N ALA A 530 -19.63 -13.13 8.45
CA ALA A 530 -20.42 -12.03 7.87
C ALA A 530 -19.55 -10.84 7.43
N ASN A 531 -18.33 -10.74 7.98
CA ASN A 531 -17.35 -9.69 7.69
C ASN A 531 -16.05 -10.31 7.17
N THR A 532 -15.40 -9.60 6.24
CA THR A 532 -14.04 -9.90 5.77
C THR A 532 -13.09 -8.83 6.31
N THR A 533 -11.92 -9.25 6.80
CA THR A 533 -10.87 -8.33 7.27
C THR A 533 -9.86 -8.09 6.15
N TYR A 534 -9.52 -6.83 5.95
CA TYR A 534 -8.49 -6.35 5.03
C TYR A 534 -7.38 -5.68 5.85
N ASP A 535 -6.15 -5.73 5.34
CA ASP A 535 -5.00 -4.96 5.86
C ASP A 535 -4.98 -3.58 5.21
#